data_AF-A0A1H1FMR1-F1
#
_entry.id   AF-A0A1H1FMR1-F1
#
_cell.length_a   1.000
_cell.length_b   1.000
_cell.length_c   1.000
_cell.angle_alpha   90.00
_cell.angle_beta   90.00
_cell.angle_gamma   90.00
#
_symmetry.space_group_name_H-M   'P 1'
#
loop_
_entity.id
_entity.type
_entity.pdbx_description
1 polymer ?
#
loop_
_entity_poly.entity_id
_entity_poly.type
_entity_poly.pdbx_seq_one_letter_code
_entity_poly.pdbx_strand_id
1 'polypeptide(L)'
;MVASSCCVPGCAADVASAAPAGVPLCAGHVTLVADAAAEHLGVEDVLPGPCPMCGSRIGVRFPTGIVCAVCEWRYGEVPDADLAPPRVDVVYYLRMRDDFGDRIKIGTTTNPRQRLAAIPQQELLGFERGDRTLERRRHAQFAATRYAGTEWFRVTPELLEHVGVVAAGVSDPWELHARWRSEALALRG
;
A
#
# COMPACT_ATOMS: atom_id res chain seq x y z
N MET A 1 28.73 29.65 9.47
CA MET A 1 29.81 29.15 10.34
C MET A 1 29.49 27.69 10.60
N VAL A 2 30.25 26.75 10.02
CA VAL A 2 29.97 25.31 10.18
C VAL A 2 30.51 24.91 11.56
N ALA A 3 29.68 24.38 12.43
CA ALA A 3 30.13 23.91 13.74
C ALA A 3 31.21 22.83 13.54
N SER A 4 32.39 23.01 14.12
CA SER A 4 33.49 22.06 14.04
C SER A 4 33.48 21.04 15.18
N SER A 5 32.74 21.31 16.25
CA SER A 5 32.58 20.43 17.41
C SER A 5 31.19 19.81 17.50
N CYS A 6 31.12 18.66 18.15
CA CYS A 6 29.88 17.98 18.49
C CYS A 6 28.93 18.90 19.28
N CYS A 7 27.64 18.91 18.93
CA CYS A 7 26.64 19.69 19.66
C CYS A 7 26.14 19.05 20.96
N VAL A 8 26.52 17.80 21.27
CA VAL A 8 26.10 17.13 22.50
C VAL A 8 26.74 17.81 23.71
N PRO A 9 25.96 18.27 24.72
CA PRO A 9 26.50 18.93 25.90
C PRO A 9 27.58 18.11 26.59
N GLY A 10 28.73 18.73 26.85
CA GLY A 10 29.88 18.06 27.48
C GLY A 10 30.76 17.24 26.54
N CYS A 11 30.43 17.16 25.25
CA CYS A 11 31.28 16.52 24.24
C CYS A 11 32.16 17.56 23.53
N ALA A 12 33.49 17.38 23.57
CA ALA A 12 34.45 18.25 22.89
C ALA A 12 35.04 17.62 21.60
N ALA A 13 34.50 16.49 21.16
CA ALA A 13 35.01 15.79 19.97
C ALA A 13 34.61 16.51 18.66
N ASP A 14 35.44 16.36 17.64
CA ASP A 14 35.21 16.93 16.32
C ASP A 14 34.02 16.27 15.60
N VAL A 15 33.38 17.03 14.73
CA VAL A 15 32.26 16.55 13.91
C VAL A 15 32.74 15.46 12.94
N ALA A 16 32.01 14.36 12.87
CA ALA A 16 32.29 13.27 11.94
C ALA A 16 31.90 13.64 10.51
N SER A 17 32.62 13.09 9.54
CA SER A 17 32.25 13.18 8.12
C SER A 17 30.90 12.50 7.81
N ALA A 18 30.53 11.48 8.60
CA ALA A 18 29.26 10.77 8.50
C ALA A 18 28.11 11.46 9.28
N ALA A 19 28.34 12.65 9.84
CA ALA A 19 27.28 13.37 10.55
C ALA A 19 26.14 13.76 9.61
N PRO A 20 24.87 13.62 10.05
CA PRO A 20 23.72 14.03 9.25
C PRO A 20 23.78 15.53 8.93
N ALA A 21 23.33 15.90 7.73
CA ALA A 21 23.33 17.28 7.28
C ALA A 21 22.56 18.18 8.27
N GLY A 22 23.23 19.22 8.78
CA GLY A 22 22.63 20.18 9.72
C GLY A 22 22.69 19.76 11.20
N VAL A 23 23.23 18.58 11.54
CA VAL A 23 23.36 18.11 12.92
C VAL A 23 24.82 17.73 13.22
N PRO A 24 25.63 18.62 13.82
CA PRO A 24 27.05 18.38 14.05
C PRO A 24 27.26 17.37 15.19
N LEU A 25 27.48 16.10 14.84
CA LEU A 25 27.75 15.01 15.78
C LEU A 25 29.16 14.45 15.56
N CYS A 26 29.85 14.09 16.63
CA CYS A 26 31.07 13.29 16.53
C CYS A 26 30.74 11.83 16.22
N ALA A 27 31.75 11.05 15.78
CA ALA A 27 31.54 9.66 15.35
C ALA A 27 30.87 8.79 16.42
N GLY A 28 31.27 8.94 17.69
CA GLY A 28 30.67 8.18 18.79
C GLY A 28 29.18 8.49 19.01
N HIS A 29 28.78 9.76 18.88
CA HIS A 29 27.37 10.13 18.99
C HIS A 29 26.56 9.76 17.74
N VAL A 30 27.17 9.76 16.56
CA VAL A 30 26.52 9.20 15.35
C VAL A 30 26.22 7.72 15.56
N THR A 31 27.18 6.93 16.05
CA THR A 31 26.96 5.51 16.36
C THR A 31 25.90 5.32 17.44
N LEU A 32 25.97 6.07 18.55
CA LEU A 32 25.00 5.94 19.64
C LEU A 32 23.57 6.27 19.19
N VAL A 33 23.39 7.31 18.38
CA VAL A 33 22.08 7.65 17.81
C VAL A 33 21.62 6.59 16.81
N ALA A 34 22.52 6.06 15.98
CA ALA A 34 22.20 5.01 15.02
C ALA A 34 21.79 3.70 15.72
N ASP A 35 22.49 3.31 16.78
CA ASP A 35 22.17 2.11 17.58
C ASP A 35 20.82 2.27 18.29
N ALA A 36 20.59 3.41 18.94
CA ALA A 36 19.30 3.71 19.56
C ALA A 36 18.16 3.76 18.53
N ALA A 37 18.40 4.29 17.33
CA ALA A 37 17.41 4.29 16.26
C ALA A 37 17.13 2.87 15.74
N ALA A 38 18.15 2.01 15.66
CA ALA A 38 18.01 0.62 15.23
C ALA A 38 17.10 -0.19 16.18
N GLU A 39 17.03 0.18 17.46
CA GLU A 39 16.06 -0.38 18.41
C GLU A 39 14.60 0.02 18.11
N HIS A 40 14.36 0.99 17.23
CA HIS A 40 13.01 1.46 16.92
C HIS A 40 12.60 1.24 15.46
N LEU A 41 13.55 0.89 14.60
CA LEU A 41 13.30 0.62 13.19
C LEU A 41 12.85 -0.83 13.00
N GLY A 42 11.79 -0.99 12.22
CA GLY A 42 11.36 -2.30 11.76
C GLY A 42 12.29 -2.83 10.68
N VAL A 43 12.73 -4.08 10.80
CA VAL A 43 13.56 -4.75 9.79
C VAL A 43 12.70 -5.72 9.00
N GLU A 44 12.69 -5.60 7.68
CA GLU A 44 12.05 -6.58 6.81
C GLU A 44 12.77 -7.93 6.88
N ASP A 45 12.03 -8.99 7.11
CA ASP A 45 12.54 -10.35 7.26
C ASP A 45 11.45 -11.40 6.93
N VAL A 46 11.83 -12.66 6.83
CA VAL A 46 10.92 -13.78 6.61
C VAL A 46 10.09 -14.04 7.87
N LEU A 47 8.77 -14.19 7.69
CA LEU A 47 7.86 -14.60 8.76
C LEU A 47 8.08 -16.07 9.15
N PRO A 48 7.92 -16.46 10.43
CA PRO A 48 8.00 -17.86 10.85
C PRO A 48 7.01 -18.80 10.14
N GLY A 49 5.94 -18.26 9.57
CA GLY A 49 4.98 -18.96 8.73
C GLY A 49 4.20 -17.97 7.85
N PRO A 50 3.36 -18.43 6.92
CA PRO A 50 2.54 -17.54 6.11
C PRO A 50 1.62 -16.69 7.01
N CYS A 51 1.46 -15.42 6.68
CA CYS A 51 0.54 -14.52 7.37
C CYS A 51 -0.88 -15.11 7.33
N PRO A 52 -1.58 -15.23 8.48
CA PRO A 52 -2.92 -15.82 8.52
C PRO A 52 -3.96 -15.02 7.73
N MET A 53 -3.70 -13.73 7.49
CA MET A 53 -4.63 -12.82 6.79
C MET A 53 -4.46 -12.79 5.27
N CYS A 54 -3.24 -12.74 4.77
CA CYS A 54 -2.97 -12.58 3.33
C CYS A 54 -2.07 -13.66 2.73
N GLY A 55 -1.48 -14.53 3.55
CA GLY A 55 -0.56 -15.58 3.11
C GLY A 55 0.86 -15.13 2.79
N SER A 56 1.18 -13.83 2.89
CA SER A 56 2.54 -13.32 2.68
C SER A 56 3.54 -13.99 3.62
N ARG A 57 4.79 -14.14 3.15
CA ARG A 57 5.90 -14.73 3.90
C ARG A 57 6.91 -13.68 4.38
N ILE A 58 6.68 -12.40 4.09
CA ILE A 58 7.55 -11.29 4.48
C ILE A 58 6.84 -10.45 5.56
N GLY A 59 7.60 -10.06 6.57
CA GLY A 59 7.14 -9.25 7.69
C GLY A 59 8.16 -8.18 8.06
N VAL A 60 7.69 -7.19 8.82
CA VAL A 60 8.54 -6.17 9.43
C VAL A 60 8.66 -6.51 10.91
N ARG A 61 9.88 -6.81 11.36
CA ARG A 61 10.21 -7.18 12.73
C ARG A 61 10.59 -5.93 13.52
N PHE A 62 9.81 -5.65 14.54
CA PHE A 62 10.10 -4.67 15.60
C PHE A 62 10.49 -5.42 16.89
N PRO A 63 11.11 -4.76 17.89
CA PRO A 63 11.38 -5.42 19.17
C PRO A 63 10.13 -5.88 19.89
N THR A 64 9.00 -5.19 19.70
CA THR A 64 7.73 -5.50 20.36
C THR A 64 6.89 -6.53 19.62
N GLY A 65 7.28 -6.97 18.43
CA GLY A 65 6.53 -7.92 17.63
C GLY A 65 6.78 -7.81 16.13
N ILE A 66 6.12 -8.67 15.36
CA ILE A 66 6.27 -8.72 13.91
C ILE A 66 4.91 -8.40 13.28
N VAL A 67 4.89 -7.56 12.26
CA VAL A 67 3.70 -7.32 11.42
C VAL A 67 3.95 -7.81 10.01
N CYS A 68 2.90 -8.21 9.30
CA CYS A 68 3.02 -8.57 7.89
C CYS A 68 3.40 -7.35 7.04
N ALA A 69 4.40 -7.44 6.16
CA ALA A 69 4.81 -6.33 5.30
C ALA A 69 3.76 -5.96 4.23
N VAL A 70 2.81 -6.86 3.98
CA VAL A 70 1.73 -6.66 3.01
C VAL A 70 0.50 -6.08 3.67
N CYS A 71 -0.11 -6.83 4.60
CA CYS A 71 -1.42 -6.48 5.18
C CYS A 71 -1.35 -5.88 6.58
N GLU A 72 -0.14 -5.73 7.14
CA GLU A 72 0.12 -5.11 8.44
C GLU A 72 -0.49 -5.85 9.65
N TRP A 73 -1.09 -7.03 9.44
CA TRP A 73 -1.58 -7.88 10.53
C TRP A 73 -0.43 -8.31 11.45
N ARG A 74 -0.65 -8.25 12.77
CA ARG A 74 0.33 -8.69 13.76
C ARG A 74 0.48 -10.20 13.73
N TYR A 75 1.70 -10.67 13.47
CA TYR A 75 1.98 -12.10 13.42
C TYR A 75 1.81 -12.74 14.81
N GLY A 76 1.11 -13.87 14.85
CA GLY A 76 0.75 -14.58 16.08
C GLY A 76 -0.66 -14.26 16.59
N GLU A 77 -1.29 -13.16 16.14
CA GLU A 77 -2.71 -12.94 16.37
C GLU A 77 -3.53 -13.81 15.43
N VAL A 78 -4.42 -14.61 16.01
CA VAL A 78 -5.30 -15.51 15.28
C VAL A 78 -6.58 -14.75 14.93
N PRO A 79 -6.90 -14.57 13.64
CA PRO A 79 -8.19 -14.06 13.22
C PRO A 79 -9.31 -14.95 13.77
N ASP A 80 -10.38 -14.35 14.30
CA ASP A 80 -11.57 -15.11 14.67
C ASP A 80 -12.15 -15.79 13.42
N ALA A 81 -12.03 -17.10 13.37
CA ALA A 81 -12.42 -17.91 12.22
C ALA A 81 -13.94 -18.06 12.08
N ASP A 82 -14.70 -17.76 13.13
CA ASP A 82 -16.17 -17.80 13.12
C ASP A 82 -16.76 -16.52 12.49
N LEU A 83 -15.95 -15.46 12.33
CA LEU A 83 -16.37 -14.25 11.63
C LEU A 83 -16.36 -14.44 10.11
N ALA A 84 -17.47 -14.07 9.48
CA ALA A 84 -17.51 -13.94 8.02
C ALA A 84 -16.40 -12.99 7.53
N PRO A 85 -15.77 -13.29 6.37
CA PRO A 85 -14.70 -12.44 5.84
C PRO A 85 -15.09 -10.96 5.78
N PRO A 86 -14.16 -10.03 6.04
CA PRO A 86 -14.45 -8.62 6.01
C PRO A 86 -14.89 -8.18 4.60
N ARG A 87 -16.03 -7.48 4.53
CA ARG A 87 -16.53 -6.91 3.29
C ARG A 87 -15.75 -5.63 2.99
N VAL A 88 -15.03 -5.63 1.88
CA VAL A 88 -14.34 -4.45 1.34
C VAL A 88 -14.81 -4.26 -0.09
N ASP A 89 -15.66 -3.26 -0.30
CA ASP A 89 -16.14 -2.91 -1.63
C ASP A 89 -15.10 -2.06 -2.34
N VAL A 90 -14.80 -2.42 -3.59
CA VAL A 90 -13.85 -1.69 -4.43
C VAL A 90 -14.48 -1.35 -5.78
N VAL A 91 -14.12 -0.17 -6.28
CA VAL A 91 -14.19 0.18 -7.69
C VAL A 91 -12.82 -0.14 -8.30
N TYR A 92 -12.81 -0.88 -9.41
CA TYR A 92 -11.61 -1.28 -10.10
C TYR A 92 -11.48 -0.61 -11.46
N TYR A 93 -10.24 -0.36 -11.86
CA TYR A 93 -9.87 0.16 -13.17
C TYR A 93 -9.04 -0.90 -13.89
N LEU A 94 -9.60 -1.51 -14.93
CA LEU A 94 -8.92 -2.54 -15.73
C LEU A 94 -8.68 -2.02 -17.13
N ARG A 95 -7.43 -2.05 -17.59
CA ARG A 95 -7.11 -1.76 -18.97
C ARG A 95 -7.10 -3.04 -19.79
N MET A 96 -7.69 -2.97 -20.95
CA MET A 96 -7.72 -4.02 -21.93
C MET A 96 -7.24 -3.47 -23.27
N ARG A 97 -6.32 -4.22 -23.88
CA ARG A 97 -5.77 -3.96 -25.20
C ARG A 97 -6.03 -5.21 -26.04
N ASP A 98 -6.99 -5.13 -26.92
CA ASP A 98 -7.42 -6.23 -27.79
C ASP A 98 -7.72 -5.70 -29.21
N ASP A 99 -8.27 -6.55 -30.07
CA ASP A 99 -8.66 -6.18 -31.44
C ASP A 99 -9.74 -5.07 -31.48
N PHE A 100 -10.43 -4.82 -30.35
CA PHE A 100 -11.41 -3.74 -30.20
C PHE A 100 -10.78 -2.43 -29.70
N GLY A 101 -9.46 -2.41 -29.49
CA GLY A 101 -8.67 -1.23 -29.17
C GLY A 101 -8.19 -1.14 -27.73
N ASP A 102 -7.82 0.07 -27.31
CA ASP A 102 -7.35 0.39 -25.96
C ASP A 102 -8.49 1.01 -25.14
N ARG A 103 -8.94 0.29 -24.11
CA ARG A 103 -10.11 0.66 -23.31
C ARG A 103 -9.89 0.37 -21.84
N ILE A 104 -10.54 1.16 -20.99
CA ILE A 104 -10.55 0.95 -19.54
C ILE A 104 -11.96 0.58 -19.10
N LYS A 105 -12.08 -0.48 -18.31
CA LYS A 105 -13.31 -0.86 -17.61
C LYS A 105 -13.29 -0.25 -16.23
N ILE A 106 -14.41 0.37 -15.86
CA ILE A 106 -14.68 0.82 -14.49
C ILE A 106 -15.82 -0.03 -13.97
N GLY A 107 -15.57 -0.87 -12.97
CA GLY A 107 -16.59 -1.72 -12.36
C GLY A 107 -16.45 -1.78 -10.85
N THR A 108 -17.45 -2.33 -10.16
CA THR A 108 -17.39 -2.56 -8.71
C THR A 108 -17.50 -4.03 -8.35
N THR A 109 -16.91 -4.43 -7.22
CA THR A 109 -17.05 -5.77 -6.66
C THR A 109 -16.69 -5.79 -5.18
N THR A 110 -17.27 -6.74 -4.46
CA THR A 110 -16.91 -7.10 -3.08
C THR A 110 -15.88 -8.24 -3.03
N ASN A 111 -15.64 -8.90 -4.18
CA ASN A 111 -14.82 -10.12 -4.31
C ASN A 111 -13.88 -10.00 -5.52
N PRO A 112 -12.87 -9.09 -5.46
CA PRO A 112 -12.05 -8.76 -6.62
C PRO A 112 -11.26 -9.95 -7.16
N ARG A 113 -10.71 -10.84 -6.32
CA ARG A 113 -9.97 -12.02 -6.81
C ARG A 113 -10.86 -12.92 -7.68
N GLN A 114 -12.07 -13.23 -7.22
CA GLN A 114 -13.02 -14.05 -7.98
C GLN A 114 -13.48 -13.33 -9.26
N ARG A 115 -13.82 -12.05 -9.16
CA ARG A 115 -14.33 -11.26 -10.28
C ARG A 115 -13.29 -11.09 -11.39
N LEU A 116 -12.04 -10.80 -11.02
CA LEU A 116 -10.98 -10.50 -11.96
C LEU A 116 -10.34 -11.75 -12.57
N ALA A 117 -10.30 -12.88 -11.85
CA ALA A 117 -9.83 -14.15 -12.40
C ALA A 117 -10.65 -14.62 -13.62
N ALA A 118 -11.92 -14.21 -13.73
CA ALA A 118 -12.80 -14.56 -14.83
C ALA A 118 -12.59 -13.70 -16.11
N ILE A 119 -11.71 -12.70 -16.07
CA ILE A 119 -11.51 -11.76 -17.19
C ILE A 119 -10.06 -11.93 -17.72
N PRO A 120 -9.85 -12.53 -18.90
CA PRO A 120 -8.52 -12.76 -19.45
C PRO A 120 -7.80 -11.46 -19.86
N GLN A 121 -6.45 -11.50 -19.84
CA GLN A 121 -5.55 -10.54 -20.53
C GLN A 121 -5.81 -9.06 -20.20
N GLN A 122 -5.70 -8.72 -18.92
CA GLN A 122 -6.00 -7.38 -18.42
C GLN A 122 -4.88 -6.84 -17.51
N GLU A 123 -4.64 -5.56 -17.61
CA GLU A 123 -3.78 -4.81 -16.69
C GLU A 123 -4.69 -4.17 -15.63
N LEU A 124 -4.52 -4.56 -14.37
CA LEU A 124 -5.20 -3.90 -13.25
C LEU A 124 -4.45 -2.61 -12.93
N LEU A 125 -5.11 -1.48 -13.21
CA LEU A 125 -4.51 -0.16 -13.00
C LEU A 125 -4.67 0.34 -11.56
N GLY A 126 -5.71 -0.10 -10.85
CA GLY A 126 -5.95 0.36 -9.48
C GLY A 126 -7.26 -0.09 -8.86
N PHE A 127 -7.31 0.00 -7.54
CA PHE A 127 -8.53 -0.08 -6.74
C PHE A 127 -8.81 1.25 -6.05
N GLU A 128 -10.07 1.66 -6.06
CA GLU A 128 -10.59 2.76 -5.27
C GLU A 128 -11.62 2.21 -4.29
N ARG A 129 -11.46 2.47 -3.00
CA ARG A 129 -12.38 1.96 -1.98
C ARG A 129 -13.76 2.59 -2.16
N GLY A 130 -14.78 1.75 -2.35
CA GLY A 130 -16.15 2.22 -2.54
C GLY A 130 -17.04 1.22 -3.27
N ASP A 131 -18.35 1.50 -3.24
CA ASP A 131 -19.40 0.62 -3.71
C ASP A 131 -19.99 1.06 -5.06
N ARG A 132 -21.19 0.54 -5.36
CA ARG A 132 -21.99 0.90 -6.54
C ARG A 132 -22.24 2.41 -6.68
N THR A 133 -22.31 3.15 -5.59
CA THR A 133 -22.50 4.61 -5.60
C THR A 133 -21.28 5.30 -6.21
N LEU A 134 -20.09 4.88 -5.79
CA LEU A 134 -18.83 5.41 -6.34
C LEU A 134 -18.66 5.02 -7.81
N GLU A 135 -18.95 3.77 -8.16
CA GLU A 135 -18.92 3.31 -9.56
C GLU A 135 -19.81 4.19 -10.44
N ARG A 136 -21.06 4.42 -10.04
CA ARG A 136 -22.00 5.28 -10.78
C ARG A 136 -21.48 6.69 -10.94
N ARG A 137 -20.84 7.24 -9.89
CA ARG A 137 -20.21 8.56 -9.95
C ARG A 137 -19.08 8.59 -10.98
N ARG A 138 -18.21 7.58 -11.02
CA ARG A 138 -17.13 7.48 -12.02
C ARG A 138 -17.67 7.29 -13.43
N HIS A 139 -18.72 6.49 -13.58
CA HIS A 139 -19.42 6.33 -14.87
C HIS A 139 -20.02 7.64 -15.37
N ALA A 140 -20.60 8.46 -14.49
CA ALA A 140 -21.13 9.78 -14.82
C ALA A 140 -20.01 10.77 -15.16
N GLN A 141 -18.92 10.75 -14.38
CA GLN A 141 -17.75 11.61 -14.60
C GLN A 141 -17.13 11.38 -15.99
N PHE A 142 -16.99 10.13 -16.42
CA PHE A 142 -16.38 9.77 -17.71
C PHE A 142 -17.41 9.43 -18.80
N ALA A 143 -18.65 9.88 -18.66
CA ALA A 143 -19.75 9.49 -19.56
C ALA A 143 -19.47 9.82 -21.04
N ALA A 144 -18.77 10.93 -21.32
CA ALA A 144 -18.44 11.37 -22.68
C ALA A 144 -17.59 10.37 -23.47
N THR A 145 -16.80 9.54 -22.77
CA THR A 145 -15.87 8.57 -23.37
C THR A 145 -16.33 7.13 -23.21
N ARG A 146 -17.49 6.92 -22.58
CA ARG A 146 -18.10 5.61 -22.33
C ARG A 146 -18.67 5.01 -23.62
N TYR A 147 -18.39 3.73 -23.86
CA TYR A 147 -19.09 2.99 -24.91
C TYR A 147 -20.53 2.72 -24.47
N ALA A 148 -21.49 3.12 -25.30
CA ALA A 148 -22.92 3.10 -24.96
C ALA A 148 -23.37 1.72 -24.47
N GLY A 149 -24.07 1.69 -23.33
CA GLY A 149 -24.60 0.47 -22.73
C GLY A 149 -23.57 -0.46 -22.08
N THR A 150 -22.30 -0.06 -22.00
CA THR A 150 -21.23 -0.91 -21.43
C THR A 150 -20.57 -0.28 -20.20
N GLU A 151 -19.69 -0.99 -19.53
CA GLU A 151 -18.82 -0.45 -18.46
C GLU A 151 -17.41 -0.09 -18.98
N TRP A 152 -17.25 0.02 -20.31
CA TRP A 152 -16.00 0.32 -20.97
C TRP A 152 -15.92 1.80 -21.38
N PHE A 153 -14.72 2.35 -21.31
CA PHE A 153 -14.39 3.74 -21.60
C PHE A 153 -13.19 3.80 -22.54
N ARG A 154 -13.18 4.76 -23.47
CA ARG A 154 -11.99 5.07 -24.25
C ARG A 154 -10.88 5.55 -23.31
N VAL A 155 -9.64 5.15 -23.60
CA VAL A 155 -8.48 5.70 -22.90
C VAL A 155 -8.33 7.18 -23.26
N THR A 156 -8.31 8.03 -22.24
CA THR A 156 -8.15 9.49 -22.36
C THR A 156 -7.16 9.99 -21.33
N PRO A 157 -6.49 11.13 -21.56
CA PRO A 157 -5.60 11.74 -20.57
C PRO A 157 -6.27 11.93 -19.22
N GLU A 158 -7.51 12.43 -19.21
CA GLU A 158 -8.30 12.68 -18.00
C GLU A 158 -8.56 11.40 -17.18
N LEU A 159 -8.89 10.29 -17.84
CA LEU A 159 -9.09 9.00 -17.17
C LEU A 159 -7.78 8.42 -16.65
N LEU A 160 -6.68 8.56 -17.40
CA LEU A 160 -5.36 8.10 -16.95
C LEU A 160 -4.85 8.92 -15.78
N GLU A 161 -5.06 10.24 -15.77
CA GLU A 161 -4.72 11.12 -14.65
C GLU A 161 -5.49 10.73 -13.39
N HIS A 162 -6.81 10.52 -13.51
CA HIS A 162 -7.62 10.05 -12.38
C HIS A 162 -7.13 8.71 -11.84
N VAL A 163 -6.81 7.76 -12.72
CA VAL A 163 -6.24 6.47 -12.30
C VAL A 163 -4.87 6.65 -11.64
N GLY A 164 -4.05 7.57 -12.14
CA GLY A 164 -2.77 7.93 -11.52
C GLY A 164 -2.94 8.47 -10.09
N VAL A 165 -3.99 9.27 -9.85
CA VAL A 165 -4.36 9.73 -8.50
C VAL A 165 -4.82 8.56 -7.63
N VAL A 166 -5.66 7.66 -8.15
CA VAL A 166 -6.13 6.46 -7.42
C VAL A 166 -4.97 5.54 -7.05
N ALA A 167 -3.98 5.38 -7.93
CA ALA A 167 -2.81 4.53 -7.73
C ALA A 167 -1.64 5.26 -7.03
N ALA A 168 -1.80 6.53 -6.66
CA ALA A 168 -0.71 7.33 -6.09
C ALA A 168 -0.21 6.71 -4.77
N GLY A 169 1.10 6.41 -4.73
CA GLY A 169 1.73 5.78 -3.55
C GLY A 169 1.42 4.28 -3.38
N VAL A 170 0.77 3.64 -4.36
CA VAL A 170 0.40 2.22 -4.32
C VAL A 170 1.25 1.46 -5.33
N SER A 171 2.11 0.57 -4.84
CA SER A 171 2.94 -0.32 -5.67
C SER A 171 2.12 -1.43 -6.34
N ASP A 172 1.25 -2.08 -5.56
CA ASP A 172 0.38 -3.16 -6.01
C ASP A 172 -1.03 -2.95 -5.43
N PRO A 173 -2.08 -2.79 -6.26
CA PRO A 173 -3.46 -2.72 -5.80
C PRO A 173 -3.89 -3.91 -4.93
N TRP A 174 -3.32 -5.10 -5.15
CA TRP A 174 -3.66 -6.27 -4.35
C TRP A 174 -3.12 -6.19 -2.92
N GLU A 175 -1.94 -5.59 -2.72
CA GLU A 175 -1.39 -5.33 -1.39
C GLU A 175 -2.26 -4.33 -0.64
N LEU A 176 -2.67 -3.23 -1.31
CA LEU A 176 -3.59 -2.25 -0.74
C LEU A 176 -4.93 -2.88 -0.32
N HIS A 177 -5.51 -3.72 -1.18
CA HIS A 177 -6.74 -4.43 -0.85
C HIS A 177 -6.55 -5.42 0.32
N ALA A 178 -5.38 -6.05 0.44
CA ALA A 178 -5.05 -6.89 1.59
C ALA A 178 -4.96 -6.08 2.90
N ARG A 179 -4.40 -4.86 2.87
CA ARG A 179 -4.40 -3.93 4.01
C ARG A 179 -5.80 -3.55 4.43
N TRP A 180 -6.66 -3.11 3.51
CA TRP A 180 -8.06 -2.77 3.85
C TRP A 180 -8.84 -3.94 4.45
N ARG A 181 -8.58 -5.17 3.99
CA ARG A 181 -9.17 -6.37 4.58
C ARG A 181 -8.68 -6.63 6.00
N SER A 182 -7.39 -6.45 6.25
CA SER A 182 -6.78 -6.57 7.57
C SER A 182 -7.39 -5.54 8.54
N GLU A 183 -7.43 -4.27 8.15
CA GLU A 183 -8.07 -3.18 8.91
C GLU A 183 -9.55 -3.49 9.23
N ALA A 184 -10.32 -3.89 8.21
CA ALA A 184 -11.74 -4.16 8.37
C ALA A 184 -12.03 -5.36 9.28
N LEU A 185 -11.09 -6.30 9.42
CA LEU A 185 -11.20 -7.38 10.39
C LEU A 185 -10.77 -6.93 11.80
N ALA A 186 -9.69 -6.14 11.91
CA ALA A 186 -9.21 -5.62 13.19
C ALA A 186 -10.28 -4.77 13.90
N LEU A 187 -11.16 -4.08 13.16
CA LEU A 187 -12.28 -3.33 13.73
C LEU A 187 -13.43 -4.21 14.28
N ARG A 188 -13.37 -5.53 14.12
CA ARG A 188 -14.43 -6.47 14.55
C ARG A 188 -14.09 -7.25 15.82
N GLY A 189 -12.84 -7.21 16.27
CA GLY A 189 -12.38 -7.74 17.56
C GLY A 189 -12.22 -6.64 18.59
#